data_AF-A0A9Q2WF25-F1
#
_entry.id   AF-A0A9Q2WF25-F1
#
_cell.length_a   1.000
_cell.length_b   1.000
_cell.length_c   1.000
_cell.angle_alpha   90.00
_cell.angle_beta   90.00
_cell.angle_gamma   90.00
#
_symmetry.space_group_name_H-M   'P 1'
#
loop_
_entity.id
_entity.type
_entity.pdbx_description
1 polymer ?
#
loop_
_entity_poly.entity_id
_entity_poly.type
_entity_poly.pdbx_seq_one_letter_code
_entity_poly.pdbx_strand_id
1 'polypeptide(L)'
;ILDVSKDDLRQDFEDAPELIQSGLYWHTYTAEYDTPGGEPIGSVISSYEFDASPQDVALLRNISKVSAAAHMPFIGSVGPKFFLKDSMEEVAAIKDIGNYFDRAEYIKWKSFRDTDDARYIGLVMPRVLGRLPYGPDTVPVRSFNYVEQVKGPDHEKYLWTSASFSFASNMVKSFINNGWCVQIRGPQAGGAVKDLPIHLYDLGTGNQVKIPSEVMIPETREFEFANLGFIPLSYYKNRDYACFFSANSAQKPALYDTADATANSRI
;
A
#
# COMPACT_ATOMS: atom_id res chain seq x y z
N ILE A 1 -0.40 8.95 16.68
CA ILE A 1 0.59 9.12 15.58
C ILE A 1 1.95 8.91 16.20
N LEU A 2 2.74 8.00 15.63
CA LEU A 2 4.11 7.74 16.06
C LEU A 2 5.03 8.23 14.94
N ASP A 3 5.82 9.27 15.23
CA ASP A 3 6.77 9.84 14.26
C ASP A 3 8.10 9.11 14.37
N VAL A 4 8.37 8.27 13.40
CA VAL A 4 9.56 7.42 13.32
C VAL A 4 9.99 7.39 11.86
N SER A 5 11.28 7.51 11.59
CA SER A 5 11.80 7.30 10.25
C SER A 5 11.96 5.80 9.98
N LYS A 6 11.93 5.40 8.71
CA LYS A 6 12.14 4.00 8.34
C LYS A 6 13.50 3.48 8.78
N ASP A 7 14.53 4.34 8.76
CA ASP A 7 15.88 4.01 9.19
C ASP A 7 15.96 3.83 10.70
N ASP A 8 15.29 4.68 11.49
CA ASP A 8 15.22 4.54 12.95
C ASP A 8 14.47 3.26 13.36
N LEU A 9 13.38 2.92 12.66
CA LEU A 9 12.65 1.68 12.92
C LEU A 9 13.52 0.45 12.61
N ARG A 10 14.34 0.51 11.56
CA ARG A 10 15.30 -0.55 11.26
C ARG A 10 16.37 -0.64 12.36
N GLN A 11 16.92 0.50 12.78
CA GLN A 11 17.92 0.55 13.84
C GLN A 11 17.38 -0.01 15.16
N ASP A 12 16.13 0.31 15.53
CA ASP A 12 15.45 -0.24 16.71
C ASP A 12 15.42 -1.78 16.71
N PHE A 13 15.14 -2.40 15.56
CA PHE A 13 15.19 -3.86 15.43
C PHE A 13 16.60 -4.44 15.40
N GLU A 14 17.61 -3.69 14.97
CA GLU A 14 19.01 -4.13 14.97
C GLU A 14 19.65 -4.03 16.36
N ASP A 15 19.27 -3.00 17.14
CA ASP A 15 19.76 -2.76 18.49
C ASP A 15 19.09 -3.67 19.52
N ALA A 16 17.83 -4.06 19.29
CA ALA A 16 17.10 -4.94 20.18
C ALA A 16 17.66 -6.38 20.14
N PRO A 17 18.11 -6.94 21.29
CA PRO A 17 18.61 -8.32 21.35
C PRO A 17 17.55 -9.36 20.96
N GLU A 18 16.30 -9.06 21.30
CA GLU A 18 15.12 -9.85 20.97
C GLU A 18 13.98 -8.94 20.51
N LEU A 19 13.12 -9.47 19.65
CA LEU A 19 12.01 -8.72 19.07
C LEU A 19 11.05 -8.15 20.11
N ILE A 20 10.84 -8.85 21.23
CA ILE A 20 9.98 -8.39 22.33
C ILE A 20 10.54 -7.17 23.08
N GLN A 21 11.83 -6.84 22.86
CA GLN A 21 12.50 -5.70 23.46
C GLN A 21 12.60 -4.50 22.50
N SER A 22 12.07 -4.64 21.27
CA SER A 22 12.01 -3.53 20.31
C SER A 22 11.01 -2.46 20.75
N GLY A 23 11.28 -1.20 20.39
CA GLY A 23 10.41 -0.08 20.66
C GLY A 23 9.03 -0.24 20.01
N LEU A 24 8.97 -0.78 18.78
CA LEU A 24 7.68 -1.04 18.14
C LEU A 24 6.84 -2.05 18.95
N TYR A 25 7.45 -3.15 19.41
CA TYR A 25 6.74 -4.14 20.22
C TYR A 25 6.25 -3.54 21.54
N TRP A 26 7.06 -2.70 22.18
CA TRP A 26 6.64 -2.03 23.40
C TRP A 26 5.41 -1.14 23.18
N HIS A 27 5.41 -0.31 22.12
CA HIS A 27 4.32 0.60 21.82
C HIS A 27 3.02 -0.10 21.44
N THR A 28 3.11 -1.23 20.72
CA THR A 28 1.91 -1.88 20.19
C THR A 28 1.39 -3.02 21.05
N TYR A 29 2.29 -3.84 21.60
CA TYR A 29 1.94 -5.01 22.38
C TYR A 29 1.93 -4.69 23.87
N THR A 30 3.07 -4.29 24.43
CA THR A 30 3.23 -4.16 25.90
C THR A 30 2.36 -3.05 26.48
N ALA A 31 2.39 -1.86 25.88
CA ALA A 31 1.70 -0.68 26.41
C ALA A 31 0.17 -0.77 26.29
N GLU A 32 -0.34 -1.48 25.28
CA GLU A 32 -1.78 -1.51 24.97
C GLU A 32 -2.37 -2.92 25.07
N TYR A 33 -1.87 -3.87 24.28
CA TYR A 33 -2.47 -5.20 24.17
C TYR A 33 -2.32 -6.05 25.45
N ASP A 34 -1.16 -6.02 26.10
CA ASP A 34 -0.86 -6.80 27.31
C ASP A 34 -1.20 -6.05 28.62
N THR A 35 -1.48 -4.74 28.52
CA THR A 35 -1.79 -3.93 29.70
C THR A 35 -3.27 -4.04 30.07
N PRO A 36 -3.64 -4.45 31.31
CA PRO A 36 -5.03 -4.51 31.73
C PRO A 36 -5.72 -3.15 31.62
N GLY A 37 -6.77 -3.07 30.80
CA GLY A 37 -7.51 -1.82 30.54
C GLY A 37 -6.92 -0.97 29.41
N GLY A 38 -5.90 -1.44 28.70
CA GLY A 38 -5.40 -0.82 27.47
C GLY A 38 -6.36 -0.99 26.28
N GLU A 39 -6.11 -0.22 25.22
CA GLU A 39 -6.93 -0.24 24.01
C GLU A 39 -6.10 -0.85 22.85
N PRO A 40 -6.39 -2.10 22.44
CA PRO A 40 -5.56 -2.78 21.46
C PRO A 40 -5.59 -2.08 20.10
N ILE A 41 -4.41 -1.94 19.48
CA ILE A 41 -4.27 -1.26 18.21
C ILE A 41 -4.81 -2.14 17.08
N GLY A 42 -5.88 -1.70 16.41
CA GLY A 42 -6.55 -2.48 15.37
C GLY A 42 -5.76 -2.65 14.08
N SER A 43 -4.94 -1.68 13.68
CA SER A 43 -4.01 -1.78 12.55
C SER A 43 -2.94 -0.70 12.62
N VAL A 44 -1.78 -0.94 12.00
CA VAL A 44 -0.76 0.09 11.78
C VAL A 44 -0.73 0.48 10.32
N ILE A 45 -0.82 1.78 10.07
CA ILE A 45 -0.75 2.36 8.74
C ILE A 45 0.57 3.11 8.65
N SER A 46 1.43 2.69 7.73
CA SER A 46 2.70 3.36 7.47
C SER A 46 2.65 4.16 6.17
N SER A 47 3.40 5.25 6.15
CA SER A 47 3.69 6.03 4.95
C SER A 47 4.98 5.56 4.27
N TYR A 48 5.53 4.41 4.67
CA TYR A 48 6.78 3.90 4.12
C TYR A 48 6.57 3.28 2.75
N GLU A 49 7.53 3.53 1.88
CA GLU A 49 7.68 2.84 0.61
C GLU A 49 8.76 1.77 0.77
N PHE A 50 8.38 0.51 0.59
CA PHE A 50 9.28 -0.64 0.66
C PHE A 50 9.79 -1.00 -0.75
N ASP A 51 11.03 -1.45 -0.81
CA ASP A 51 11.71 -1.98 -1.99
C ASP A 51 12.06 -3.48 -1.82
N ALA A 52 12.67 -4.06 -2.85
CA ALA A 52 13.05 -5.48 -2.86
C ALA A 52 14.43 -5.72 -2.22
N SER A 53 15.03 -4.72 -1.58
CA SER A 53 16.34 -4.87 -0.94
C SER A 53 16.28 -5.85 0.23
N PRO A 54 17.40 -6.55 0.53
CA PRO A 54 17.46 -7.43 1.68
C PRO A 54 17.15 -6.74 3.01
N GLN A 55 17.46 -5.45 3.13
CA GLN A 55 17.21 -4.65 4.34
C GLN A 55 15.72 -4.43 4.54
N ASP A 56 14.99 -4.03 3.49
CA ASP A 56 13.55 -3.82 3.55
C ASP A 56 12.77 -5.12 3.78
N VAL A 57 13.19 -6.21 3.14
CA VAL A 57 12.56 -7.52 3.37
C VAL A 57 12.83 -8.02 4.79
N ALA A 58 14.01 -7.73 5.37
CA ALA A 58 14.30 -8.03 6.77
C ALA A 58 13.44 -7.18 7.72
N LEU A 59 13.29 -5.89 7.42
CA LEU A 59 12.41 -5.00 8.17
C LEU A 59 10.95 -5.47 8.13
N LEU A 60 10.42 -5.82 6.96
CA LEU A 60 9.07 -6.38 6.81
C LEU A 60 8.89 -7.67 7.62
N ARG A 61 9.93 -8.51 7.70
CA ARG A 61 9.90 -9.74 8.50
C ARG A 61 9.88 -9.48 10.00
N ASN A 62 10.56 -8.44 10.48
CA ASN A 62 10.51 -8.07 11.89
C ASN A 62 9.15 -7.44 12.23
N ILE A 63 8.67 -6.53 11.37
CA ILE A 63 7.34 -5.93 11.50
C ILE A 63 6.26 -7.01 11.48
N SER A 64 6.34 -8.02 10.61
CA SER A 64 5.33 -9.07 10.51
C SER A 64 5.22 -9.90 11.79
N LYS A 65 6.34 -10.16 12.47
CA LYS A 65 6.37 -10.85 13.76
C LYS A 65 5.73 -10.03 14.88
N VAL A 66 6.05 -8.74 14.96
CA VAL A 66 5.39 -7.83 15.94
C VAL A 66 3.89 -7.76 15.65
N SER A 67 3.53 -7.62 14.38
CA SER A 67 2.15 -7.56 13.89
C SER A 67 1.37 -8.82 14.22
N ALA A 68 1.99 -9.99 14.06
CA ALA A 68 1.40 -11.28 14.41
C ALA A 68 1.19 -11.44 15.91
N ALA A 69 2.15 -10.99 16.73
CA ALA A 69 2.05 -11.06 18.19
C ALA A 69 0.92 -10.16 18.74
N ALA A 70 0.77 -8.95 18.20
CA ALA A 70 -0.25 -7.99 18.62
C ALA A 70 -1.58 -8.10 17.87
N HIS A 71 -1.73 -9.11 16.98
CA HIS A 71 -2.92 -9.30 16.12
C HIS A 71 -3.34 -8.06 15.33
N MET A 72 -2.35 -7.33 14.83
CA MET A 72 -2.55 -6.05 14.15
C MET A 72 -1.99 -6.12 12.72
N PRO A 73 -2.82 -6.02 11.66
CA PRO A 73 -2.28 -5.92 10.32
C PRO A 73 -1.49 -4.60 10.14
N PHE A 74 -0.34 -4.72 9.49
CA PHE A 74 0.50 -3.60 9.08
C PHE A 74 0.29 -3.32 7.59
N ILE A 75 -0.12 -2.10 7.27
CA ILE A 75 -0.33 -1.64 5.90
C ILE A 75 0.80 -0.69 5.52
N GLY A 76 1.56 -1.05 4.49
CA GLY A 76 2.59 -0.22 3.88
C GLY A 76 2.36 -0.03 2.40
N SER A 77 3.30 0.63 1.73
CA SER A 77 3.28 0.80 0.27
C SER A 77 4.52 0.26 -0.39
N VAL A 78 4.40 -0.11 -1.66
CA VAL A 78 5.54 -0.43 -2.53
C VAL A 78 5.59 0.54 -3.70
N GLY A 79 6.79 0.94 -4.04
CA GLY A 79 7.07 1.84 -5.16
C GLY A 79 7.69 1.13 -6.35
N PRO A 80 8.10 1.88 -7.37
CA PRO A 80 8.69 1.32 -8.59
C PRO A 80 10.03 0.62 -8.32
N LYS A 81 10.79 1.09 -7.32
CA LYS A 81 12.06 0.49 -6.90
C LYS A 81 11.91 -0.95 -6.41
N PHE A 82 10.75 -1.30 -5.86
CA PHE A 82 10.44 -2.68 -5.50
C PHE A 82 10.53 -3.60 -6.72
N PHE A 83 10.07 -3.11 -7.87
CA PHE A 83 10.09 -3.81 -9.14
C PHE A 83 11.37 -3.54 -9.94
N LEU A 84 12.44 -3.03 -9.30
CA LEU A 84 13.71 -2.65 -9.96
C LEU A 84 13.49 -1.70 -11.15
N LYS A 85 12.48 -0.83 -11.04
CA LYS A 85 12.10 0.20 -12.02
C LYS A 85 12.22 1.59 -11.45
N ASP A 86 12.34 2.58 -12.33
CA ASP A 86 12.37 3.99 -11.95
C ASP A 86 10.98 4.60 -11.86
N SER A 87 10.01 4.08 -12.63
CA SER A 87 8.64 4.60 -12.68
C SER A 87 7.57 3.51 -12.60
N MET A 88 6.40 3.86 -12.07
CA MET A 88 5.25 2.95 -12.03
C MET A 88 4.67 2.65 -13.42
N GLU A 89 4.94 3.49 -14.42
CA GLU A 89 4.58 3.22 -15.82
C GLU A 89 5.36 2.02 -16.37
N GLU A 90 6.66 1.93 -16.06
CA GLU A 90 7.47 0.76 -16.43
C GLU A 90 7.01 -0.51 -15.72
N VAL A 91 6.54 -0.39 -14.47
CA VAL A 91 5.98 -1.52 -13.72
C VAL A 91 4.73 -2.06 -14.41
N ALA A 92 3.82 -1.18 -14.83
CA ALA A 92 2.63 -1.59 -15.58
C ALA A 92 2.96 -2.16 -16.98
N ALA A 93 4.11 -1.76 -17.57
CA ALA A 93 4.58 -2.26 -18.85
C ALA A 93 5.20 -3.67 -18.79
N ILE A 94 5.48 -4.23 -17.60
CA ILE A 94 6.02 -5.58 -17.44
C ILE A 94 5.01 -6.60 -17.98
N LYS A 95 5.30 -7.29 -19.08
CA LYS A 95 4.34 -8.20 -19.74
C LYS A 95 3.94 -9.39 -18.88
N ASP A 96 4.91 -10.02 -18.21
CA ASP A 96 4.70 -11.20 -17.39
C ASP A 96 5.32 -10.97 -16.03
N ILE A 97 4.47 -10.63 -15.05
CA ILE A 97 4.95 -10.31 -13.71
C ILE A 97 5.24 -11.56 -12.87
N GLY A 98 4.58 -12.69 -13.17
CA GLY A 98 4.86 -13.95 -12.49
C GLY A 98 6.32 -14.36 -12.72
N ASN A 99 6.72 -14.46 -13.99
CA ASN A 99 8.10 -14.77 -14.38
C ASN A 99 9.08 -13.66 -13.98
N TYR A 100 8.63 -12.42 -13.88
CA TYR A 100 9.47 -11.30 -13.41
C TYR A 100 9.93 -11.50 -11.96
N PHE A 101 9.03 -12.01 -11.11
CA PHE A 101 9.34 -12.33 -9.72
C PHE A 101 10.17 -13.61 -9.58
N ASP A 102 10.40 -14.36 -10.66
CA ASP A 102 11.22 -15.57 -10.60
C ASP A 102 12.73 -15.33 -10.57
N ARG A 103 13.16 -14.10 -10.78
CA ARG A 103 14.56 -13.70 -10.77
C ARG A 103 15.21 -13.80 -9.39
N ALA A 104 16.55 -13.86 -9.38
CA ALA A 104 17.33 -14.09 -8.17
C ALA A 104 17.20 -12.96 -7.13
N GLU A 105 16.94 -11.74 -7.59
CA GLU A 105 16.75 -10.55 -6.78
C GLU A 105 15.58 -10.70 -5.81
N TYR A 106 14.56 -11.50 -6.16
CA TYR A 106 13.36 -11.72 -5.33
C TYR A 106 13.44 -12.95 -4.43
N ILE A 107 14.58 -13.65 -4.34
CA ILE A 107 14.70 -14.85 -3.49
C ILE A 107 14.32 -14.56 -2.02
N LYS A 108 14.79 -13.42 -1.48
CA LYS A 108 14.45 -13.01 -0.10
C LYS A 108 12.97 -12.69 0.04
N TRP A 109 12.39 -11.99 -0.94
CA TRP A 109 10.97 -11.68 -0.97
C TRP A 109 10.11 -12.95 -0.99
N LYS A 110 10.39 -13.91 -1.88
CA LYS A 110 9.68 -15.21 -1.91
C LYS A 110 9.77 -15.93 -0.57
N SER A 111 10.98 -16.03 0.00
CA SER A 111 11.19 -16.64 1.30
C SER A 111 10.41 -15.95 2.42
N PHE A 112 10.21 -14.63 2.34
CA PHE A 112 9.35 -13.91 3.27
C PHE A 112 7.87 -14.25 3.07
N ARG A 113 7.38 -14.32 1.83
CA ARG A 113 5.99 -14.68 1.53
C ARG A 113 5.60 -16.10 1.97
N ASP A 114 6.58 -17.01 2.05
CA ASP A 114 6.36 -18.37 2.54
C ASP A 114 6.27 -18.46 4.08
N THR A 115 6.53 -17.36 4.80
CA THR A 115 6.38 -17.32 6.26
C THR A 115 4.91 -17.14 6.68
N ASP A 116 4.55 -17.63 7.86
CA ASP A 116 3.18 -17.50 8.36
C ASP A 116 2.83 -16.06 8.75
N ASP A 117 3.80 -15.36 9.33
CA ASP A 117 3.68 -13.97 9.79
C ASP A 117 3.37 -12.98 8.64
N ALA A 118 3.76 -13.32 7.40
CA ALA A 118 3.52 -12.46 6.24
C ALA A 118 2.02 -12.18 5.98
N ARG A 119 1.11 -12.95 6.60
CA ARG A 119 -0.34 -12.71 6.54
C ARG A 119 -0.76 -11.38 7.14
N TYR A 120 0.03 -10.84 8.07
CA TYR A 120 -0.24 -9.56 8.72
C TYR A 120 0.28 -8.36 7.93
N ILE A 121 0.97 -8.56 6.81
CA ILE A 121 1.51 -7.47 6.00
C ILE A 121 0.63 -7.25 4.76
N GLY A 122 0.11 -6.04 4.59
CA GLY A 122 -0.53 -5.58 3.36
C GLY A 122 0.31 -4.51 2.67
N LEU A 123 0.64 -4.69 1.39
CA LEU A 123 1.44 -3.73 0.63
C LEU A 123 0.63 -3.13 -0.52
N VAL A 124 0.30 -1.85 -0.40
CA VAL A 124 -0.53 -1.13 -1.40
C VAL A 124 0.31 -0.53 -2.52
N MET A 125 -0.28 -0.39 -3.70
CA MET A 125 0.30 0.26 -4.88
C MET A 125 -0.80 0.67 -5.87
N PRO A 126 -0.59 1.63 -6.79
CA PRO A 126 0.45 2.66 -6.81
C PRO A 126 0.10 3.82 -5.85
N ARG A 127 0.90 4.91 -5.87
CA ARG A 127 0.59 6.14 -5.13
C ARG A 127 -0.62 6.87 -5.74
N VAL A 128 -1.25 7.73 -4.95
CA VAL A 128 -2.41 8.55 -5.35
C VAL A 128 -2.08 10.04 -5.26
N LEU A 129 -2.80 10.85 -6.04
CA LEU A 129 -2.61 12.29 -6.04
C LEU A 129 -3.11 12.88 -4.70
N GLY A 130 -2.21 13.55 -3.98
CA GLY A 130 -2.52 14.14 -2.66
C GLY A 130 -3.21 15.49 -2.76
N ARG A 131 -2.89 16.29 -3.79
CA ARG A 131 -3.57 17.57 -4.06
C ARG A 131 -3.60 17.92 -5.53
N LEU A 132 -4.51 18.82 -5.88
CA LEU A 132 -4.47 19.49 -7.17
C LEU A 132 -3.29 20.48 -7.25
N PRO A 133 -2.64 20.59 -8.41
CA PRO A 133 -1.68 21.66 -8.70
C PRO A 133 -2.30 23.04 -8.49
N TYR A 134 -1.49 24.00 -8.02
CA TYR A 134 -1.93 25.39 -7.89
C TYR A 134 -2.04 26.06 -9.25
N GLY A 135 -3.12 26.82 -9.44
CA GLY A 135 -3.37 27.54 -10.68
C GLY A 135 -4.69 28.31 -10.62
N PRO A 136 -4.86 29.31 -11.50
CA PRO A 136 -6.10 30.09 -11.56
C PRO A 136 -7.32 29.24 -11.91
N ASP A 137 -7.13 28.20 -12.73
CA ASP A 137 -8.20 27.30 -13.18
C ASP A 137 -8.46 26.12 -12.21
N THR A 138 -7.58 25.92 -11.21
CA THR A 138 -7.64 24.82 -10.25
C THR A 138 -7.80 25.35 -8.82
N VAL A 139 -6.69 25.45 -8.07
CA VAL A 139 -6.64 25.97 -6.71
C VAL A 139 -5.83 27.26 -6.74
N PRO A 140 -6.50 28.44 -6.71
CA PRO A 140 -5.79 29.72 -6.76
C PRO A 140 -5.17 30.07 -5.41
N VAL A 141 -3.95 30.63 -5.46
CA VAL A 141 -3.29 31.21 -4.28
C VAL A 141 -3.80 32.64 -4.07
N ARG A 142 -4.17 32.99 -2.84
CA ARG A 142 -4.77 34.31 -2.53
C ARG A 142 -3.77 35.47 -2.61
N SER A 143 -2.51 35.24 -2.24
CA SER A 143 -1.53 36.32 -2.04
C SER A 143 -0.83 36.77 -3.32
N PHE A 144 -0.62 35.86 -4.27
CA PHE A 144 0.05 36.16 -5.54
C PHE A 144 -0.40 35.18 -6.61
N ASN A 145 -0.27 35.58 -7.87
CA ASN A 145 -0.60 34.73 -9.01
C ASN A 145 0.45 33.63 -9.16
N TYR A 146 0.19 32.47 -8.56
CA TYR A 146 1.03 31.30 -8.67
C TYR A 146 0.42 30.27 -9.62
N VAL A 147 1.21 29.81 -10.58
CA VAL A 147 0.86 28.74 -11.51
C VAL A 147 1.92 27.66 -11.40
N GLU A 148 1.53 26.51 -10.87
CA GLU A 148 2.41 25.36 -10.71
C GLU A 148 2.63 24.69 -12.08
N GLN A 149 3.90 24.59 -12.49
CA GLN A 149 4.26 24.08 -13.82
C GLN A 149 4.34 22.55 -13.85
N VAL A 150 3.18 21.89 -13.73
CA VAL A 150 3.04 20.43 -13.81
C VAL A 150 2.73 19.90 -15.21
N LYS A 151 2.60 20.80 -16.21
CA LYS A 151 2.33 20.41 -17.60
C LYS A 151 3.54 19.65 -18.16
N GLY A 152 3.28 18.49 -18.76
CA GLY A 152 4.30 17.65 -19.41
C GLY A 152 4.18 16.17 -19.06
N PRO A 153 5.08 15.33 -19.60
CA PRO A 153 5.15 13.90 -19.32
C PRO A 153 5.80 13.60 -17.96
N ASP A 154 6.23 14.61 -17.22
CA ASP A 154 6.94 14.44 -15.96
C ASP A 154 5.95 14.32 -14.80
N HIS A 155 5.79 13.09 -14.30
CA HIS A 155 4.81 12.76 -13.27
C HIS A 155 5.30 13.15 -11.87
N GLU A 156 6.61 13.35 -11.67
CA GLU A 156 7.22 13.63 -10.37
C GLU A 156 6.94 15.06 -9.88
N LYS A 157 6.43 15.93 -10.74
CA LYS A 157 6.00 17.29 -10.37
C LYS A 157 4.70 17.32 -9.57
N TYR A 158 3.94 16.23 -9.59
CA TYR A 158 2.72 16.11 -8.79
C TYR A 158 3.05 15.67 -7.36
N LEU A 159 2.25 16.13 -6.40
CA LEU A 159 2.36 15.66 -5.02
C LEU A 159 1.69 14.29 -4.87
N TRP A 160 2.48 13.24 -4.96
CA TRP A 160 2.03 11.87 -4.71
C TRP A 160 1.98 11.57 -3.21
N THR A 161 0.97 10.79 -2.81
CA THR A 161 0.75 10.34 -1.44
C THR A 161 0.57 8.83 -1.44
N SER A 162 1.05 8.16 -0.39
CA SER A 162 0.89 6.72 -0.27
C SER A 162 -0.59 6.32 -0.26
N ALA A 163 -0.94 5.29 -1.04
CA ALA A 163 -2.28 4.74 -1.06
C ALA A 163 -2.64 3.99 0.25
N SER A 164 -1.69 3.81 1.18
CA SER A 164 -1.95 3.18 2.47
C SER A 164 -2.97 3.98 3.29
N PHE A 165 -2.92 5.31 3.20
CA PHE A 165 -3.91 6.19 3.83
C PHE A 165 -5.30 6.07 3.19
N SER A 166 -5.36 5.93 1.86
CA SER A 166 -6.62 5.68 1.16
C SER A 166 -7.23 4.35 1.56
N PHE A 167 -6.40 3.31 1.70
CA PHE A 167 -6.84 2.00 2.19
C PHE A 167 -7.32 2.07 3.65
N ALA A 168 -6.56 2.76 4.52
CA ALA A 168 -6.94 3.01 5.90
C ALA A 168 -8.28 3.76 6.03
N SER A 169 -8.54 4.74 5.17
CA SER A 169 -9.83 5.43 5.12
C SER A 169 -10.99 4.45 4.88
N ASN A 170 -10.80 3.46 4.00
CA ASN A 170 -11.81 2.44 3.75
C ASN A 170 -11.98 1.49 4.94
N MET A 171 -10.88 1.11 5.63
CA MET A 171 -10.95 0.33 6.87
C MET A 171 -11.78 1.05 7.94
N VAL A 172 -11.49 2.33 8.19
CA VAL A 172 -12.21 3.15 9.16
C VAL A 172 -13.69 3.31 8.77
N LYS A 173 -13.99 3.56 7.49
CA LYS A 173 -15.39 3.63 7.00
C LYS A 173 -16.13 2.31 7.22
N SER A 174 -15.50 1.18 6.94
CA SER A 174 -16.09 -0.15 7.18
C SER A 174 -16.40 -0.34 8.67
N PHE A 175 -15.46 0.03 9.54
CA PHE A 175 -15.63 -0.08 10.99
C PHE A 175 -16.76 0.82 11.50
N ILE A 176 -16.83 2.08 11.06
CA ILE A 176 -17.90 3.01 11.47
C ILE A 176 -19.27 2.49 11.05
N ASN A 177 -19.40 1.95 9.83
CA ASN A 177 -20.68 1.53 9.30
C ASN A 177 -21.17 0.18 9.85
N ASN A 178 -20.25 -0.75 10.08
CA ASN A 178 -20.60 -2.16 10.35
C ASN A 178 -20.08 -2.67 11.70
N GLY A 179 -19.22 -1.93 12.40
CA GLY A 179 -18.46 -2.42 13.56
C GLY A 179 -17.31 -3.37 13.22
N TRP A 180 -17.11 -3.68 11.94
CA TRP A 180 -16.10 -4.64 11.45
C TRP A 180 -15.41 -4.13 10.19
N CYS A 181 -14.12 -4.45 10.04
CA CYS A 181 -13.29 -4.10 8.88
C CYS A 181 -13.40 -5.12 7.72
N VAL A 182 -14.61 -5.55 7.36
CA VAL A 182 -14.84 -6.56 6.31
C VAL A 182 -15.13 -5.97 4.94
N GLN A 183 -15.73 -4.78 4.88
CA GLN A 183 -16.12 -4.10 3.65
C GLN A 183 -15.03 -3.12 3.21
N ILE A 184 -13.89 -3.65 2.78
CA ILE A 184 -12.71 -2.87 2.39
C ILE A 184 -12.26 -3.12 0.95
N ARG A 185 -12.99 -3.96 0.21
CA ARG A 185 -12.65 -4.38 -1.16
C ARG A 185 -13.87 -4.36 -2.08
N GLY A 186 -13.64 -4.15 -3.36
CA GLY A 186 -14.67 -4.11 -4.40
C GLY A 186 -15.42 -2.76 -4.49
N PRO A 187 -15.91 -2.40 -5.68
CA PRO A 187 -16.42 -1.04 -5.95
C PRO A 187 -17.68 -0.70 -5.17
N GLN A 188 -18.53 -1.69 -4.89
CA GLN A 188 -19.76 -1.55 -4.12
C GLN A 188 -19.64 -2.04 -2.67
N ALA A 189 -18.57 -2.75 -2.34
CA ALA A 189 -18.36 -3.40 -1.04
C ALA A 189 -17.31 -2.68 -0.18
N GLY A 190 -17.19 -1.36 -0.36
CA GLY A 190 -16.39 -0.47 0.50
C GLY A 190 -14.92 -0.28 0.09
N GLY A 191 -14.48 -0.89 -1.02
CA GLY A 191 -13.13 -0.69 -1.57
C GLY A 191 -12.95 0.59 -2.42
N ALA A 192 -14.04 1.32 -2.70
CA ALA A 192 -13.99 2.52 -3.53
C ALA A 192 -13.46 3.76 -2.77
N VAL A 193 -12.34 4.28 -3.25
CA VAL A 193 -11.76 5.57 -2.85
C VAL A 193 -12.38 6.66 -3.74
N LYS A 194 -13.29 7.44 -3.15
CA LYS A 194 -14.01 8.53 -3.82
C LYS A 194 -13.31 9.87 -3.60
N ASP A 195 -13.67 10.85 -4.43
CA ASP A 195 -13.23 12.24 -4.33
C ASP A 195 -11.70 12.38 -4.47
N LEU A 196 -11.13 11.61 -5.41
CA LEU A 196 -9.73 11.76 -5.76
C LEU A 196 -9.51 13.04 -6.56
N PRO A 197 -8.42 13.79 -6.34
CA PRO A 197 -8.16 15.01 -7.10
C PRO A 197 -7.98 14.69 -8.59
N ILE A 198 -8.79 15.32 -9.45
CA ILE A 198 -8.69 15.18 -10.91
C ILE A 198 -8.18 16.48 -11.52
N HIS A 199 -6.99 16.44 -12.12
CA HIS A 199 -6.44 17.59 -12.83
C HIS A 199 -6.75 17.51 -14.32
N LEU A 200 -7.41 18.54 -14.85
CA LEU A 200 -7.64 18.72 -16.29
C LEU A 200 -6.54 19.61 -16.85
N TYR A 201 -5.88 19.18 -17.92
CA TYR A 201 -4.85 19.98 -18.57
C TYR A 201 -5.03 19.96 -20.09
N ASP A 202 -4.75 21.08 -20.73
CA ASP A 202 -4.84 21.25 -22.18
C ASP A 202 -3.49 20.99 -22.84
N LEU A 203 -3.48 20.09 -23.83
CA LEU A 203 -2.34 19.75 -24.68
C LEU A 203 -2.48 20.32 -26.11
N GLY A 204 -3.39 21.26 -26.34
CA GLY A 204 -3.65 21.87 -27.64
C GLY A 204 -4.57 21.03 -28.56
N THR A 205 -4.96 19.83 -28.12
CA THR A 205 -5.97 18.97 -28.78
C THR A 205 -7.27 18.86 -27.98
N GLY A 206 -7.40 19.63 -26.89
CA GLY A 206 -8.51 19.59 -25.95
C GLY A 206 -8.06 19.23 -24.53
N ASN A 207 -9.00 19.33 -23.59
CA ASN A 207 -8.76 19.00 -22.18
C ASN A 207 -8.59 17.50 -22.01
N GLN A 208 -7.42 17.09 -21.53
CA GLN A 208 -7.16 15.73 -21.11
C GLN A 208 -7.17 15.62 -19.59
N VAL A 209 -7.64 14.47 -19.12
CA VAL A 209 -7.72 14.15 -17.69
C VAL A 209 -6.40 13.52 -17.25
N LYS A 210 -5.74 14.10 -16.26
CA LYS A 210 -4.67 13.42 -15.53
C LYS A 210 -5.29 12.37 -14.62
N ILE A 211 -4.82 11.13 -14.73
CA ILE A 211 -5.24 10.05 -13.83
C ILE A 211 -4.80 10.36 -12.39
N PRO A 212 -5.66 10.11 -11.38
CA PRO A 212 -5.36 10.40 -9.98
C PRO A 212 -4.46 9.35 -9.31
N SER A 213 -4.20 8.21 -9.97
CA SER A 213 -3.16 7.25 -9.62
C SER A 213 -1.96 7.42 -10.54
N GLU A 214 -0.76 7.03 -10.12
CA GLU A 214 0.45 7.17 -10.95
C GLU A 214 0.34 6.45 -12.29
N VAL A 215 -0.31 5.29 -12.26
CA VAL A 215 -0.55 4.44 -13.42
C VAL A 215 -1.95 3.84 -13.33
N MET A 216 -2.53 3.53 -14.48
CA MET A 216 -3.78 2.79 -14.57
C MET A 216 -3.48 1.29 -14.58
N ILE A 217 -3.97 0.56 -13.57
CA ILE A 217 -3.87 -0.90 -13.49
C ILE A 217 -5.20 -1.52 -13.95
N PRO A 218 -5.25 -2.19 -15.12
CA PRO A 218 -6.42 -2.93 -15.58
C PRO A 218 -6.76 -4.09 -14.63
N GLU A 219 -8.02 -4.53 -14.60
CA GLU A 219 -8.48 -5.62 -13.73
C GLU A 219 -7.70 -6.94 -13.92
N THR A 220 -7.27 -7.25 -15.16
CA THR A 220 -6.44 -8.45 -15.41
C THR A 220 -5.08 -8.37 -14.71
N ARG A 221 -4.49 -7.18 -14.67
CA ARG A 221 -3.21 -6.92 -13.99
C ARG A 221 -3.38 -6.84 -12.49
N GLU A 222 -4.48 -6.24 -12.03
CA GLU A 222 -4.87 -6.21 -10.61
C GLU A 222 -4.79 -7.63 -10.03
N PHE A 223 -5.38 -8.60 -10.71
CA PHE A 223 -5.35 -10.01 -10.27
C PHE A 223 -3.93 -10.59 -10.24
N GLU A 224 -3.07 -10.27 -11.22
CA GLU A 224 -1.67 -10.70 -11.24
C GLU A 224 -0.88 -10.15 -10.03
N PHE A 225 -1.03 -8.85 -9.74
CA PHE A 225 -0.41 -8.22 -8.57
C PHE A 225 -0.96 -8.77 -7.25
N ALA A 226 -2.28 -9.01 -7.18
CA ALA A 226 -2.93 -9.58 -6.01
C ALA A 226 -2.41 -10.99 -5.67
N ASN A 227 -2.17 -11.82 -6.69
CA ASN A 227 -1.56 -13.15 -6.49
C ASN A 227 -0.09 -13.07 -6.02
N LEU A 228 0.57 -11.95 -6.27
CA LEU A 228 1.92 -11.67 -5.80
C LEU A 228 1.97 -11.05 -4.39
N GLY A 229 0.82 -10.86 -3.75
CA GLY A 229 0.71 -10.37 -2.37
C GLY A 229 0.73 -8.84 -2.26
N PHE A 230 0.28 -8.15 -3.31
CA PHE A 230 0.08 -6.70 -3.31
C PHE A 230 -1.41 -6.36 -3.26
N ILE A 231 -1.71 -5.12 -2.84
CA ILE A 231 -3.04 -4.53 -2.79
C ILE A 231 -3.09 -3.39 -3.83
N PRO A 232 -3.35 -3.73 -5.10
CA PRO A 232 -3.42 -2.74 -6.17
C PRO A 232 -4.67 -1.86 -6.09
N LEU A 233 -4.47 -0.56 -6.30
CA LEU A 233 -5.51 0.44 -6.49
C LEU A 233 -5.74 0.67 -7.98
N SER A 234 -6.92 0.29 -8.47
CA SER A 234 -7.29 0.44 -9.87
C SER A 234 -8.19 1.66 -10.06
N TYR A 235 -7.76 2.60 -10.89
CA TYR A 235 -8.56 3.77 -11.27
C TYR A 235 -9.57 3.43 -12.36
N TYR A 236 -10.83 3.83 -12.18
CA TYR A 236 -11.86 3.67 -13.18
C TYR A 236 -11.83 4.82 -14.19
N LYS A 237 -11.53 4.49 -15.44
CA LYS A 237 -11.52 5.48 -16.53
C LYS A 237 -12.88 6.19 -16.63
N ASN A 238 -12.84 7.52 -16.73
CA ASN A 238 -14.02 8.40 -16.81
C ASN A 238 -14.91 8.39 -15.55
N ARG A 239 -14.37 7.99 -14.39
CA ARG A 239 -15.03 8.11 -13.08
C ARG A 239 -14.11 8.84 -12.12
N ASP A 240 -14.70 9.39 -11.07
CA ASP A 240 -14.04 10.14 -10.00
C ASP A 240 -13.62 9.27 -8.81
N TYR A 241 -13.50 7.95 -9.03
CA TYR A 241 -13.11 7.01 -7.99
C TYR A 241 -12.07 6.00 -8.48
N ALA A 242 -11.26 5.54 -7.54
CA ALA A 242 -10.44 4.34 -7.68
C ALA A 242 -10.94 3.26 -6.73
N CYS A 243 -10.56 2.01 -6.97
CA CYS A 243 -11.05 0.88 -6.19
C CYS A 243 -9.93 -0.12 -5.87
N PHE A 244 -9.88 -0.55 -4.62
CA PHE A 244 -9.17 -1.77 -4.23
C PHE A 244 -10.09 -2.96 -4.50
N PHE A 245 -9.75 -3.82 -5.45
CA PHE A 245 -10.58 -5.00 -5.77
C PHE A 245 -10.23 -6.19 -4.88
N SER A 246 -8.93 -6.39 -4.66
CA SER A 246 -8.38 -7.34 -3.70
C SER A 246 -7.76 -6.63 -2.50
N ALA A 247 -7.59 -7.37 -1.42
CA ALA A 247 -6.92 -6.94 -0.20
C ALA A 247 -6.08 -8.10 0.34
N ASN A 248 -5.29 -8.72 -0.54
CA ASN A 248 -4.47 -9.86 -0.20
C ASN A 248 -3.25 -9.40 0.61
N SER A 249 -2.88 -10.18 1.61
CA SER A 249 -1.63 -9.99 2.33
C SER A 249 -0.43 -10.45 1.49
N ALA A 250 0.78 -10.16 1.97
CA ALA A 250 2.02 -10.61 1.33
C ALA A 250 2.15 -12.14 1.31
N GLN A 251 1.47 -12.87 2.22
CA GLN A 251 1.57 -14.32 2.31
C GLN A 251 1.24 -15.01 0.98
N LYS A 252 2.01 -16.03 0.64
CA LYS A 252 1.65 -16.97 -0.43
C LYS A 252 0.88 -18.14 0.20
N PRO A 253 -0.40 -18.34 -0.15
CA PRO A 253 -1.16 -19.49 0.33
C PRO A 253 -0.47 -20.80 -0.03
N ALA A 254 -0.34 -21.70 0.95
CA ALA A 254 0.21 -23.03 0.74
C ALA A 254 -0.81 -23.92 0.00
N LEU A 255 -0.30 -24.78 -0.86
CA LEU A 255 -1.08 -25.81 -1.52
C LEU A 255 -0.97 -27.09 -0.70
N TYR A 256 -2.12 -27.65 -0.34
CA TYR A 256 -2.23 -28.89 0.43
C TYR A 256 -2.89 -29.97 -0.42
N ASP A 257 -2.72 -31.23 -0.02
CA ASP A 257 -3.29 -32.38 -0.73
C ASP A 257 -4.82 -32.35 -0.78
N THR A 258 -5.46 -31.81 0.26
CA THR A 258 -6.91 -31.68 0.32
C THR A 258 -7.38 -30.31 -0.15
N ALA A 259 -8.49 -30.31 -0.89
CA ALA A 259 -9.12 -29.08 -1.36
C ALA A 259 -9.53 -28.17 -0.18
N ASP A 260 -9.99 -28.75 0.92
CA ASP A 260 -10.39 -28.01 2.12
C ASP A 260 -9.21 -27.32 2.81
N ALA A 261 -8.07 -28.01 2.96
CA ALA A 261 -6.88 -27.39 3.55
C ALA A 261 -6.33 -26.29 2.64
N THR A 262 -6.37 -26.48 1.32
CA THR A 262 -6.01 -25.44 0.35
C THR A 262 -6.96 -24.26 0.41
N ALA A 263 -8.27 -24.50 0.60
CA ALA A 263 -9.25 -23.43 0.77
C ALA A 263 -9.00 -22.65 2.06
N ASN A 264 -8.73 -23.33 3.17
CA ASN A 264 -8.40 -22.70 4.45
C ASN A 264 -7.13 -21.85 4.37
N SER A 265 -6.12 -22.28 3.60
CA SER A 265 -4.91 -21.49 3.41
C SER A 265 -5.11 -20.19 2.61
N ARG A 266 -6.20 -20.11 1.82
CA ARG A 266 -6.52 -18.92 1.02
C ARG A 266 -7.36 -17.90 1.79
N ILE A 267 -7.89 -18.27 2.95
CA ILE A 267 -8.67 -17.42 3.85
C ILE A 267 -7.69 -16.73 4.81
#